data_AF-A0A7S0D1A8-F1
#
_entry.id   AF-A0A7S0D1A8-F1
#
_cell.length_a   1.000
_cell.length_b   1.000
_cell.length_c   1.000
_cell.angle_alpha   90.00
_cell.angle_beta   90.00
_cell.angle_gamma   90.00
#
_symmetry.space_group_name_H-M   'P 1'
#
loop_
_entity.id
_entity.type
_entity.pdbx_description
1 polymer ?
#
loop_
_entity_poly.entity_id
_entity_poly.type
_entity_poly.pdbx_seq_one_letter_code
_entity_poly.pdbx_strand_id
1 'polypeptide(L)'
;MGLMPSPNRRDADADADAPVPAALRGLVVNHVSSFDYFVERGLSEVTRLMPPVQFQAPGTSDAAHRVSLWLEDVRIGKPTREGEGSARARDPRVFPRECRESSVTYKAPMTATAAWCVGPRGADAEVYRREFRLTSIPTMVQSSACHLQRLTQKQLVGKGEEQKEMGGYFICNGNERIVRLLIQQRRHYVMAMKRGAY
;
A
#
# COMPACT_ATOMS: atom_id res chain seq x y z
N MET A 1 -21.51 38.37 43.53
CA MET A 1 -21.60 37.09 42.81
C MET A 1 -20.33 36.96 41.98
N GLY A 2 -19.32 36.26 42.50
CA GLY A 2 -18.01 36.16 41.84
C GLY A 2 -18.11 35.22 40.64
N LEU A 3 -17.86 35.75 39.43
CA LEU A 3 -17.74 34.94 38.22
C LEU A 3 -16.59 33.94 38.42
N MET A 4 -16.89 32.66 38.24
CA MET A 4 -15.87 31.61 38.18
C MET A 4 -14.82 32.00 37.13
N PRO A 5 -13.51 31.90 37.43
CA PRO A 5 -12.49 32.13 36.42
C PRO A 5 -12.69 31.16 35.27
N SER A 6 -12.70 31.69 34.04
CA SER A 6 -12.77 30.88 32.83
C SER A 6 -11.64 29.83 32.88
N PRO A 7 -11.91 28.55 32.57
CA PRO A 7 -10.86 27.55 32.57
C PRO A 7 -9.74 28.02 31.66
N ASN A 8 -8.49 27.99 32.15
CA ASN A 8 -7.31 28.36 31.36
C ASN A 8 -7.39 27.62 30.03
N ARG A 9 -7.63 28.39 28.96
CA ARG A 9 -7.59 27.88 27.59
C ARG A 9 -6.14 27.42 27.41
N ARG A 10 -5.90 26.10 27.34
CA ARG A 10 -4.56 25.58 27.05
C ARG A 10 -4.06 26.31 25.82
N ASP A 11 -2.91 26.97 25.93
CA ASP A 11 -2.28 27.64 24.80
C ASP A 11 -2.04 26.58 23.73
N ALA A 12 -2.85 26.62 22.66
CA ALA A 12 -2.83 25.63 21.59
C ALA A 12 -1.45 25.54 20.92
N ASP A 13 -0.72 26.66 20.92
CA ASP A 13 0.60 26.78 20.32
C ASP A 13 1.70 26.03 21.09
N ALA A 14 1.53 25.79 22.40
CA ALA A 14 2.53 25.10 23.20
C ALA A 14 2.59 23.59 22.92
N ASP A 15 1.49 22.97 22.45
CA ASP A 15 1.39 21.54 22.16
C ASP A 15 1.44 21.21 20.65
N ALA A 16 1.53 22.23 19.80
CA ALA A 16 1.59 22.08 18.36
C ALA A 16 2.89 21.35 17.95
N ASP A 17 4.06 21.90 18.26
CA ASP A 17 5.36 21.31 17.87
C ASP A 17 5.77 20.10 18.74
N ALA A 18 4.93 19.67 19.69
CA ALA A 18 5.19 18.50 20.52
C ALA A 18 5.14 17.19 19.69
N PRO A 19 6.09 16.26 19.88
CA PRO A 19 6.08 14.99 19.18
C PRO A 19 4.85 14.17 19.57
N VAL A 20 4.29 13.43 18.61
CA VAL A 20 3.17 12.51 18.86
C VAL A 20 3.59 11.50 19.94
N PRO A 21 2.85 11.37 21.06
CA PRO A 21 3.13 10.40 22.10
C PRO A 21 3.30 8.97 21.54
N ALA A 22 4.31 8.25 22.04
CA ALA A 22 4.63 6.90 21.55
C ALA A 22 3.44 5.93 21.68
N ALA A 23 2.62 6.08 22.73
CA ALA A 23 1.41 5.29 22.93
C ALA A 23 0.41 5.40 21.77
N LEU A 24 0.22 6.62 21.22
CA LEU A 24 -0.70 6.84 20.10
C LEU A 24 -0.16 6.24 18.80
N ARG A 25 1.15 6.35 18.56
CA ARG A 25 1.80 5.68 17.42
C ARG A 25 1.64 4.15 17.50
N GLY A 26 1.71 3.59 18.71
CA GLY A 26 1.51 2.17 18.97
C GLY A 26 0.14 1.62 18.52
N LEU A 27 -0.89 2.47 18.44
CA LEU A 27 -2.23 2.05 18.04
C LEU A 27 -2.32 1.70 16.54
N VAL A 28 -1.54 2.39 15.71
CA VAL A 28 -1.58 2.26 14.23
C VAL A 28 -0.39 1.49 13.66
N VAL A 29 0.67 1.29 14.45
CA VAL A 29 1.94 0.70 13.98
C VAL A 29 1.75 -0.65 13.32
N ASN A 30 0.85 -1.49 13.83
CA ASN A 30 0.60 -2.83 13.26
C ASN A 30 0.01 -2.73 11.84
N HIS A 31 -0.87 -1.77 11.59
CA HIS A 31 -1.44 -1.56 10.27
C HIS A 31 -0.36 -1.07 9.30
N VAL A 32 0.35 0.00 9.67
CA VAL A 32 1.35 0.62 8.80
C VAL A 32 2.50 -0.34 8.51
N SER A 33 3.07 -0.97 9.55
CA SER A 33 4.18 -1.93 9.38
C SER A 33 3.80 -3.16 8.55
N SER A 34 2.57 -3.66 8.69
CA SER A 34 2.11 -4.80 7.88
C SER A 34 1.98 -4.43 6.40
N PHE A 35 1.53 -3.20 6.09
CA PHE A 35 1.45 -2.70 4.73
C PHE A 35 2.83 -2.41 4.15
N ASP A 36 3.73 -1.78 4.92
CA ASP A 36 5.12 -1.54 4.50
C ASP A 36 5.83 -2.87 4.20
N TYR A 37 5.65 -3.89 5.05
CA TYR A 37 6.15 -5.24 4.78
C TYR A 37 5.60 -5.82 3.47
N PHE A 38 4.29 -5.65 3.22
CA PHE A 38 3.66 -6.10 1.97
C PHE A 38 4.29 -5.42 0.75
N VAL A 39 4.47 -4.10 0.79
CA VAL A 39 5.05 -3.31 -0.31
C VAL A 39 6.53 -3.64 -0.53
N GLU A 40 7.32 -3.73 0.53
CA GLU A 40 8.79 -3.85 0.45
C GLU A 40 9.28 -5.29 0.25
N ARG A 41 8.56 -6.28 0.76
CA ARG A 41 8.97 -7.69 0.71
C ARG A 41 7.87 -8.61 0.21
N GLY A 42 6.64 -8.41 0.67
CA GLY A 42 5.52 -9.29 0.37
C GLY A 42 5.27 -9.46 -1.12
N LEU A 43 5.32 -8.39 -1.91
CA LEU A 43 5.15 -8.45 -3.37
C LEU A 43 6.22 -9.30 -4.07
N SER A 44 7.48 -9.17 -3.68
CA SER A 44 8.57 -9.98 -4.24
C SER A 44 8.46 -11.46 -3.86
N GLU A 45 7.96 -11.75 -2.66
CA GLU A 45 7.68 -13.12 -2.23
C GLU A 45 6.51 -13.73 -3.02
N VAL A 46 5.46 -12.94 -3.31
CA VAL A 46 4.32 -13.37 -4.13
C VAL A 46 4.77 -13.72 -5.54
N THR A 47 5.60 -12.88 -6.19
CA THR A 47 6.11 -13.18 -7.53
C THR A 47 7.00 -14.41 -7.56
N ARG A 48 7.82 -14.64 -6.52
CA ARG A 48 8.67 -15.83 -6.41
C ARG A 48 7.87 -17.13 -6.30
N LEU A 49 6.73 -17.09 -5.61
CA LEU A 49 5.89 -18.27 -5.37
C LEU A 49 4.88 -18.54 -6.50
N MET A 50 4.66 -17.57 -7.39
CA MET A 50 3.73 -17.71 -8.49
C MET A 50 4.35 -18.53 -9.63
N PRO A 51 3.77 -19.69 -10.01
CA PRO A 51 4.32 -20.49 -11.09
C PRO A 51 4.17 -19.79 -12.44
N PRO A 52 5.10 -20.02 -13.38
CA PRO A 52 4.98 -19.51 -14.74
C PRO A 52 3.76 -20.11 -15.45
N VAL A 53 3.07 -19.30 -16.23
CA VAL A 53 2.00 -19.75 -17.12
C VAL A 53 2.63 -20.27 -18.41
N GLN A 54 2.27 -21.48 -18.81
CA GLN A 54 2.75 -22.09 -20.05
C GLN A 54 1.59 -22.30 -21.01
N PHE A 55 1.78 -21.92 -22.27
CA PHE A 55 0.79 -22.11 -23.32
C PHE A 55 1.45 -22.33 -24.68
N GLN A 56 0.69 -22.90 -25.61
CA GLN A 56 1.12 -23.24 -26.96
C GLN A 56 -0.03 -23.04 -27.95
N ALA A 57 0.29 -22.74 -29.21
CA ALA A 57 -0.71 -22.59 -30.25
C ALA A 57 -1.42 -23.94 -30.54
N PRO A 58 -2.75 -23.94 -30.77
CA PRO A 58 -3.47 -25.14 -31.17
C PRO A 58 -2.84 -25.79 -32.41
N GLY A 59 -2.65 -27.11 -32.37
CA GLY A 59 -2.07 -27.87 -33.50
C GLY A 59 -0.54 -27.94 -33.54
N THR A 60 0.16 -27.37 -32.55
CA THR A 60 1.60 -27.63 -32.34
C THR A 60 1.81 -28.49 -31.10
N SER A 61 2.65 -29.53 -31.21
CA SER A 61 3.03 -30.44 -30.12
C SER A 61 4.51 -30.32 -29.73
N ASP A 62 5.32 -29.63 -30.54
CA ASP A 62 6.75 -29.46 -30.29
C ASP A 62 7.00 -28.50 -29.13
N ALA A 63 7.84 -28.90 -28.17
CA ALA A 63 8.25 -28.08 -27.05
C ALA A 63 8.96 -26.78 -27.48
N ALA A 64 9.50 -26.72 -28.70
CA ALA A 64 10.11 -25.52 -29.29
C ALA A 64 9.12 -24.33 -29.42
N HIS A 65 7.81 -24.59 -29.53
CA HIS A 65 6.79 -23.55 -29.67
C HIS A 65 6.07 -23.21 -28.36
N ARG A 66 6.51 -23.76 -27.23
CA ARG A 66 5.89 -23.49 -25.93
C ARG A 66 6.34 -22.13 -25.40
N VAL A 67 5.39 -21.27 -25.07
CA VAL A 67 5.67 -19.99 -24.40
C VAL A 67 5.57 -20.18 -22.90
N SER A 68 6.59 -19.75 -22.17
CA SER A 68 6.55 -19.64 -20.70
C SER A 68 6.53 -18.17 -20.32
N LEU A 69 5.53 -17.73 -19.56
CA LEU A 69 5.32 -16.35 -19.12
C LEU A 69 5.31 -16.29 -17.59
N TRP A 70 6.02 -15.33 -17.00
CA TRP A 70 6.00 -15.05 -15.57
C TRP A 70 6.12 -13.54 -15.29
N LEU A 71 5.85 -13.14 -14.04
CA LEU A 71 6.01 -11.77 -13.59
C LEU A 71 7.28 -11.64 -12.76
N GLU A 72 8.04 -10.59 -13.04
CA GLU A 72 9.21 -10.13 -12.30
C GLU A 72 8.95 -8.70 -11.79
N ASP A 73 9.68 -8.31 -10.74
CA ASP A 73 9.77 -6.90 -10.29
C ASP A 73 8.41 -6.17 -10.14
N VAL A 74 7.48 -6.79 -9.40
CA VAL A 74 6.19 -6.16 -9.07
C VAL A 74 6.41 -5.12 -7.98
N ARG A 75 6.07 -3.86 -8.27
CA ARG A 75 6.26 -2.73 -7.36
C ARG A 75 5.06 -1.80 -7.33
N ILE A 76 4.85 -1.18 -6.17
CA ILE A 76 3.85 -0.12 -5.98
C ILE A 76 4.58 1.23 -5.94
N GLY A 77 4.16 2.16 -6.80
CA GLY A 77 4.66 3.53 -6.81
C GLY A 77 4.03 4.37 -5.70
N LYS A 78 4.09 5.70 -5.86
CA LYS A 78 3.35 6.62 -4.98
C LYS A 78 2.08 7.13 -5.68
N PRO A 79 1.04 7.55 -4.93
CA PRO A 79 -0.17 8.09 -5.52
C PRO A 79 0.09 9.30 -6.44
N THR A 80 -0.32 9.15 -7.69
CA THR A 80 -0.14 10.14 -8.76
C THR A 80 -1.42 10.27 -9.57
N ARG A 81 -1.66 11.47 -10.14
CA ARG A 81 -2.81 11.73 -11.00
C ARG A 81 -2.76 10.83 -12.24
N GLU A 82 -3.91 10.32 -12.65
CA GLU A 82 -4.06 9.45 -13.83
C GLU A 82 -4.79 10.20 -14.95
N GLY A 83 -4.57 9.79 -16.21
CA GLY A 83 -5.27 10.31 -17.39
C GLY A 83 -4.81 11.71 -17.83
N GLU A 84 -5.68 12.41 -18.57
CA GLU A 84 -5.45 13.76 -19.10
C GLU A 84 -5.13 14.79 -18.00
N GLY A 85 -5.66 14.55 -16.79
CA GLY A 85 -5.38 15.37 -15.62
C GLY A 85 -3.92 15.33 -15.16
N SER A 86 -3.14 14.29 -15.51
CA SER A 86 -1.70 14.23 -15.19
C SER A 86 -0.86 15.15 -16.07
N ALA A 87 -1.19 15.24 -17.36
CA ALA A 87 -0.43 16.04 -18.34
C ALA A 87 -0.60 17.55 -18.14
N ARG A 88 -1.73 17.96 -17.54
CA ARG A 88 -2.06 19.38 -17.29
C ARG A 88 -1.76 19.84 -15.86
N ALA A 89 -1.46 18.93 -14.93
CA ALA A 89 -1.21 19.28 -13.53
C ALA A 89 0.23 19.76 -13.34
N ARG A 90 0.40 20.88 -12.61
CA ARG A 90 1.73 21.37 -12.20
C ARG A 90 2.42 20.42 -11.19
N ASP A 91 1.64 19.75 -10.36
CA ASP A 91 2.12 18.73 -9.42
C ASP A 91 1.39 17.41 -9.72
N PRO A 92 2.10 16.35 -10.15
CA PRO A 92 1.48 15.07 -10.45
C PRO A 92 1.11 14.28 -9.19
N ARG A 93 1.61 14.68 -8.00
CA ARG A 93 1.31 14.00 -6.74
C ARG A 93 -0.16 14.19 -6.37
N VAL A 94 -0.72 13.16 -5.75
CA VAL A 94 -2.05 13.22 -5.13
C VAL A 94 -1.85 13.10 -3.63
N PHE A 95 -2.50 13.98 -2.86
CA PHE A 95 -2.48 13.94 -1.39
C PHE A 95 -3.79 13.38 -0.84
N PRO A 96 -3.79 12.74 0.35
CA PRO A 96 -4.98 12.15 0.95
C PRO A 96 -6.17 13.12 1.05
N ARG A 97 -5.96 14.37 1.46
CA ARG A 97 -6.98 15.43 1.51
C ARG A 97 -7.73 15.59 0.20
N GLU A 98 -7.01 15.65 -0.92
CA GLU A 98 -7.62 15.81 -2.25
C GLU A 98 -8.56 14.65 -2.57
N CYS A 99 -8.21 13.43 -2.14
CA CYS A 99 -9.05 12.24 -2.33
C CYS A 99 -10.30 12.26 -1.47
N ARG A 100 -10.21 12.76 -0.23
CA ARG A 100 -11.37 12.95 0.66
C ARG A 100 -12.36 13.94 0.04
N GLU A 101 -11.87 15.12 -0.36
CA GLU A 101 -12.69 16.20 -0.92
C GLU A 101 -13.31 15.83 -2.28
N SER A 102 -12.55 15.14 -3.15
CA SER A 102 -13.00 14.80 -4.50
C SER A 102 -13.78 13.49 -4.58
N SER A 103 -14.06 12.82 -3.44
CA SER A 103 -14.70 11.50 -3.41
C SER A 103 -14.02 10.43 -4.27
N VAL A 104 -12.69 10.49 -4.38
CA VAL A 104 -11.88 9.52 -5.14
C VAL A 104 -11.09 8.60 -4.21
N THR A 105 -10.57 7.50 -4.75
CA THR A 105 -9.73 6.56 -4.01
C THR A 105 -8.27 7.03 -4.02
N TYR A 106 -7.64 7.07 -2.85
CA TYR A 106 -6.19 7.31 -2.71
C TYR A 106 -5.43 6.04 -3.10
N LYS A 107 -4.92 6.01 -4.33
CA LYS A 107 -4.34 4.81 -4.95
C LYS A 107 -3.01 5.12 -5.65
N ALA A 108 -2.11 4.15 -5.67
CA ALA A 108 -0.83 4.23 -6.34
C ALA A 108 -0.77 3.27 -7.55
N PRO A 109 -0.04 3.63 -8.62
CA PRO A 109 0.20 2.72 -9.74
C PRO A 109 1.00 1.50 -9.26
N MET A 110 0.56 0.31 -9.65
CA MET A 110 1.33 -0.92 -9.53
C MET A 110 1.90 -1.29 -10.91
N THR A 111 3.22 -1.43 -11.01
CA THR A 111 3.89 -1.86 -12.23
C THR A 111 4.55 -3.22 -12.03
N ALA A 112 4.72 -3.95 -13.13
CA ALA A 112 5.39 -5.23 -13.14
C ALA A 112 6.10 -5.45 -14.47
N THR A 113 7.09 -6.34 -14.45
CA THR A 113 7.80 -6.77 -15.64
C THR A 113 7.28 -8.13 -16.07
N ALA A 114 6.61 -8.20 -17.22
CA ALA A 114 6.30 -9.47 -17.86
C ALA A 114 7.60 -10.00 -18.47
N ALA A 115 7.99 -11.22 -18.08
CA ALA A 115 9.13 -11.92 -18.62
C ALA A 115 8.64 -13.20 -19.32
N TRP A 116 9.10 -13.45 -20.54
CA TRP A 116 8.72 -14.65 -21.27
C TRP A 116 9.84 -15.19 -22.15
N CYS A 117 9.80 -16.49 -22.41
CA CYS A 117 10.67 -17.16 -23.37
C CYS A 117 9.84 -18.12 -24.24
N VAL A 118 10.34 -18.38 -25.45
CA VAL A 118 9.75 -19.36 -26.39
C VAL A 118 10.68 -20.57 -26.45
N GLY A 119 10.12 -21.77 -26.32
CA GLY A 119 10.86 -23.02 -26.25
C GLY A 119 11.12 -23.52 -24.83
N PRO A 120 11.99 -24.53 -24.66
CA PRO A 120 12.33 -25.08 -23.35
C PRO A 120 13.05 -24.02 -22.48
N ARG A 121 12.57 -23.85 -21.24
CA ARG A 121 13.21 -22.98 -20.25
C ARG A 121 14.54 -23.59 -19.81
N GLY A 122 15.64 -22.96 -20.17
CA GLY A 122 17.01 -23.38 -19.85
C GLY A 122 17.95 -22.18 -19.69
N ALA A 123 19.22 -22.43 -19.36
CA ALA A 123 20.21 -21.38 -19.16
C ALA A 123 20.46 -20.51 -20.41
N ASP A 124 20.27 -21.09 -21.59
CA ASP A 124 20.50 -20.43 -22.89
C ASP A 124 19.21 -19.87 -23.52
N ALA A 125 18.08 -19.90 -22.80
CA ALA A 125 16.82 -19.39 -23.34
C ALA A 125 16.84 -17.86 -23.39
N GLU A 126 16.56 -17.29 -24.56
CA GLU A 126 16.38 -15.86 -24.70
C GLU A 126 15.11 -15.41 -23.96
N VAL A 127 15.28 -14.56 -22.94
CA VAL A 127 14.18 -14.03 -22.13
C VAL A 127 13.88 -12.61 -22.54
N TYR A 128 12.67 -12.41 -23.07
CA TYR A 128 12.14 -11.08 -23.35
C TYR A 128 11.50 -10.50 -22.09
N ARG A 129 11.70 -9.21 -21.87
CA ARG A 129 11.14 -8.47 -20.72
C ARG A 129 10.42 -7.23 -21.19
N ARG A 130 9.26 -6.97 -20.61
CA ARG A 130 8.50 -5.74 -20.83
C ARG A 130 7.86 -5.28 -19.55
N GLU A 131 8.21 -4.07 -19.12
CA GLU A 131 7.51 -3.39 -18.03
C GLU A 131 6.14 -2.91 -18.52
N PHE A 132 5.13 -3.08 -17.68
CA PHE A 132 3.80 -2.56 -17.90
C PHE A 132 3.13 -2.21 -16.58
N ARG A 133 2.14 -1.33 -16.66
CA ARG A 133 1.27 -0.99 -15.52
C ARG A 133 0.20 -2.06 -15.38
N LEU A 134 0.16 -2.73 -14.22
CA LEU A 134 -0.84 -3.76 -13.91
C LEU A 134 -2.18 -3.13 -13.56
N THR A 135 -2.17 -2.27 -12.54
CA THR A 135 -3.39 -1.66 -11.99
C THR A 135 -3.01 -0.49 -11.08
N SER A 136 -3.98 0.05 -10.34
CA SER A 136 -3.75 0.97 -9.24
C SER A 136 -4.30 0.37 -7.95
N ILE A 137 -3.48 0.35 -6.90
CA ILE A 137 -3.82 -0.24 -5.60
C ILE A 137 -4.08 0.86 -4.56
N PRO A 138 -5.17 0.77 -3.77
CA PRO A 138 -5.38 1.66 -2.62
C PRO A 138 -4.15 1.69 -1.71
N THR A 139 -3.68 2.89 -1.39
CA THR A 139 -2.45 3.09 -0.61
C THR A 139 -2.80 3.49 0.81
N MET A 140 -2.15 2.87 1.80
CA MET A 140 -2.40 3.18 3.21
C MET A 140 -1.80 4.55 3.57
N VAL A 141 -2.56 5.38 4.27
CA VAL A 141 -2.09 6.69 4.76
C VAL A 141 -0.97 6.48 5.79
N GLN A 142 0.06 7.33 5.76
CA GLN A 142 1.31 7.24 6.55
C GLN A 142 2.22 6.02 6.27
N SER A 143 1.91 5.18 5.28
CA SER A 143 2.83 4.11 4.83
C SER A 143 4.01 4.59 3.99
N SER A 144 4.98 3.72 3.72
CA SER A 144 6.14 3.99 2.87
C SER A 144 5.78 4.43 1.45
N ALA A 145 4.67 3.94 0.92
CA ALA A 145 4.11 4.32 -0.38
C ALA A 145 3.32 5.64 -0.34
N CYS A 146 3.00 6.18 0.84
CA CYS A 146 2.30 7.45 1.00
C CYS A 146 3.24 8.66 0.81
N HIS A 147 2.68 9.80 0.44
CA HIS A 147 3.43 11.07 0.40
C HIS A 147 3.58 11.72 1.78
N LEU A 148 2.75 11.35 2.76
CA LEU A 148 2.73 11.99 4.09
C LEU A 148 3.81 11.46 5.05
N GLN A 149 4.30 10.23 4.86
CA GLN A 149 5.17 9.52 5.82
C GLN A 149 6.40 10.32 6.28
N ARG A 150 6.99 11.12 5.38
CA ARG A 150 8.23 11.86 5.63
C ARG A 150 8.02 13.36 5.81
N LEU A 151 6.77 13.82 5.90
CA LEU A 151 6.48 15.23 6.09
C LEU A 151 6.61 15.61 7.56
N THR A 152 7.15 16.80 7.81
CA THR A 152 7.13 17.40 9.15
C THR A 152 5.72 17.84 9.50
N GLN A 153 5.44 18.04 10.79
CA GLN A 153 4.16 18.57 11.27
C GLN A 153 3.74 19.85 10.55
N LYS A 154 4.67 20.80 10.36
CA LYS A 154 4.42 22.05 9.62
C LYS A 154 4.09 21.80 8.14
N GLN A 155 4.73 20.80 7.53
CA GLN A 155 4.44 20.41 6.15
C GLN A 155 3.09 19.70 6.02
N LEU A 156 2.67 18.90 7.00
CA LEU A 156 1.34 18.28 7.04
C LEU A 156 0.24 19.35 7.08
N VAL A 157 0.35 20.30 8.01
CA VAL A 157 -0.57 21.44 8.11
C VAL A 157 -0.57 22.27 6.82
N GLY A 158 0.61 22.52 6.24
CA GLY A 158 0.73 23.22 4.96
C GLY A 158 0.09 22.48 3.77
N LYS A 159 -0.16 21.17 3.90
CA LYS A 159 -0.92 20.36 2.93
C LYS A 159 -2.40 20.23 3.29
N GLY A 160 -2.85 20.84 4.38
CA GLY A 160 -4.21 20.74 4.90
C GLY A 160 -4.51 19.39 5.56
N GLU A 161 -3.47 18.65 5.95
CA GLU A 161 -3.61 17.43 6.75
C GLU A 161 -3.50 17.77 8.23
N GLU A 162 -3.97 16.85 9.08
CA GLU A 162 -3.85 16.96 10.53
C GLU A 162 -2.37 16.95 10.95
N GLN A 163 -2.02 17.80 11.92
CA GLN A 163 -0.63 17.96 12.37
C GLN A 163 -0.06 16.66 12.94
N LYS A 164 -0.91 15.88 13.59
CA LYS A 164 -0.58 14.60 14.24
C LYS A 164 -1.20 13.40 13.48
N GLU A 165 -1.34 13.50 12.15
CA GLU A 165 -1.87 12.41 11.30
C GLU A 165 -1.13 11.08 11.55
N MET A 166 -1.86 10.06 11.96
CA MET A 166 -1.33 8.75 12.36
C MET A 166 -1.43 7.72 11.23
N GLY A 167 -2.39 7.87 10.31
CA GLY A 167 -2.65 6.94 9.22
C GLY A 167 -3.10 5.55 9.69
N GLY A 168 -2.76 4.51 8.92
CA GLY A 168 -3.20 3.12 9.20
C GLY A 168 -4.55 2.74 8.58
N TYR A 169 -5.11 3.61 7.73
CA TYR A 169 -6.36 3.38 7.00
C TYR A 169 -6.19 3.72 5.50
N PHE A 170 -7.20 3.39 4.72
CA PHE A 170 -7.28 3.65 3.28
C PHE A 170 -8.38 4.68 3.00
N ILE A 171 -8.24 5.46 1.94
CA ILE A 171 -9.30 6.33 1.44
C ILE A 171 -9.85 5.71 0.16
N CYS A 172 -11.11 5.27 0.20
CA CYS A 172 -11.80 4.62 -0.91
C CYS A 172 -13.06 5.42 -1.24
N ASN A 173 -13.10 6.01 -2.44
CA ASN A 173 -14.18 6.89 -2.89
C ASN A 173 -14.48 7.99 -1.84
N GLY A 174 -13.44 8.70 -1.39
CA GLY A 174 -13.52 9.71 -0.33
C GLY A 174 -13.75 9.20 1.09
N ASN A 175 -14.11 7.92 1.26
CA ASN A 175 -14.42 7.35 2.57
C ASN A 175 -13.19 6.70 3.19
N GLU A 176 -12.96 6.97 4.48
CA GLU A 176 -11.91 6.31 5.24
C GLU A 176 -12.33 4.90 5.64
N ARG A 177 -11.48 3.92 5.35
CA ARG A 177 -11.72 2.50 5.58
C ARG A 177 -10.51 1.86 6.24
N ILE A 178 -10.76 1.09 7.30
CA ILE A 178 -9.73 0.33 8.01
C ILE A 178 -9.96 -1.17 7.81
N VAL A 179 -8.88 -1.91 7.57
CA VAL A 179 -8.90 -3.37 7.61
C VAL A 179 -8.69 -3.80 9.06
N ARG A 180 -9.73 -4.37 9.68
CA ARG A 180 -9.66 -4.80 11.08
C ARG A 180 -8.71 -5.99 11.24
N LEU A 181 -7.94 -5.99 12.33
CA LEU A 181 -7.11 -7.12 12.70
C LEU A 181 -7.98 -8.33 13.02
N LEU A 182 -7.61 -9.49 12.50
CA LEU A 182 -8.31 -10.75 12.71
C LEU A 182 -7.50 -11.65 13.64
N ILE A 183 -8.18 -12.25 14.62
CA ILE A 183 -7.60 -13.31 15.44
C ILE A 183 -7.65 -14.61 14.64
N GLN A 184 -6.50 -15.28 14.53
CA GLN A 184 -6.34 -16.56 13.83
C GLN A 184 -5.55 -17.52 14.71
N GLN A 185 -5.76 -18.82 14.52
CA GLN A 185 -4.96 -19.84 15.20
C GLN A 185 -3.47 -19.69 14.86
N ARG A 186 -2.62 -19.94 15.85
CA ARG A 186 -1.17 -19.87 15.71
C ARG A 186 -0.70 -20.86 14.63
N ARG A 187 0.02 -20.37 13.63
CA ARG A 187 0.63 -21.20 12.58
C ARG A 187 1.79 -22.02 13.15
N HIS A 188 2.03 -23.20 12.56
CA HIS A 188 3.15 -24.10 12.91
C HIS A 188 3.21 -24.48 14.41
N TYR A 189 2.05 -24.68 15.03
CA TYR A 189 1.94 -25.04 16.44
C TYR A 189 0.93 -26.18 16.60
N VAL A 190 1.36 -27.29 17.22
CA VAL A 190 0.49 -28.42 17.53
C VAL A 190 -0.39 -28.05 18.72
N MET A 191 -1.69 -27.98 18.50
CA MET A 191 -2.67 -27.63 19.54
C MET A 191 -3.44 -28.88 19.95
N ALA A 192 -3.33 -29.27 21.23
CA ALA A 192 -4.21 -30.26 21.83
C ALA A 192 -5.44 -29.55 22.42
N MET A 193 -6.64 -30.01 22.05
CA MET A 193 -7.89 -29.44 22.53
C MET A 193 -8.73 -30.54 23.19
N LYS A 194 -9.08 -30.36 24.47
CA LYS A 194 -10.11 -31.15 25.15
C LYS A 194 -11.29 -30.23 25.39
N ARG A 195 -12.37 -30.44 24.64
CA ARG A 195 -13.60 -29.66 24.76
C ARG A 195 -14.78 -30.62 24.98
N GLY A 196 -15.57 -30.38 26.01
CA GLY A 196 -16.85 -31.09 26.21
C GLY A 196 -17.84 -30.69 25.13
N ALA A 197 -18.68 -31.64 24.69
CA ALA A 197 -19.65 -31.38 23.63
C ALA A 197 -20.83 -30.49 24.08
N TYR A 198 -20.97 -30.27 25.39
CA TYR A 198 -21.98 -29.42 26.04
C TYR A 198 -21.37 -28.75 27.27
#